data_AF-A0A447T9D2-F1
#
_entry.id   AF-A0A447T9D2-F1
#
_cell.length_a   1.000
_cell.length_b   1.000
_cell.length_c   1.000
_cell.angle_alpha   90.00
_cell.angle_beta   90.00
_cell.angle_gamma   90.00
#
_symmetry.space_group_name_H-M   'P 1'
#
loop_
_entity.id
_entity.type
_entity.pdbx_description
1 polymer ?
#
loop_
_entity_poly.entity_id
_entity_poly.type
_entity_poly.pdbx_seq_one_letter_code
_entity_poly.pdbx_strand_id
1 'polypeptide(L)' 'MHAQDGSLQLKDNYCLEEHAGGVDVRTCSGASAWTRSGDAIRSAKSGLCLSANRSGQSVSLLQCSGSASQRWSLPPY' A
#
# COMPACT_ATOMS: atom_id res chain seq x y z
N MET A 1 -2.72 11.58 1.57
CA MET A 1 -1.69 10.61 1.09
C MET A 1 -2.28 9.72 0.00
N HIS A 2 -2.34 10.24 -1.22
CA HIS A 2 -2.54 9.50 -2.47
C HIS A 2 -2.18 10.53 -3.53
N ALA A 3 -1.14 10.29 -4.32
CA ALA A 3 -0.80 11.20 -5.39
C ALA A 3 -1.72 10.94 -6.59
N GLN A 4 -1.89 11.94 -7.46
CA GLN A 4 -2.73 11.82 -8.67
C GLN A 4 -2.25 10.71 -9.61
N ASP A 5 -0.99 10.30 -9.48
CA ASP A 5 -0.35 9.20 -10.20
C ASP A 5 -0.63 7.80 -9.61
N GLY A 6 -1.41 7.71 -8.52
CA GLY A 6 -1.72 6.45 -7.85
C GLY A 6 -0.62 5.94 -6.90
N SER A 7 0.42 6.74 -6.62
CA SER A 7 1.42 6.37 -5.62
C SER A 7 0.95 6.70 -4.18
N LEU A 8 1.39 5.87 -3.23
CA LEU A 8 1.29 6.16 -1.80
C LEU A 8 2.59 6.78 -1.33
N GLN A 9 2.62 8.11 -1.30
CA GLN A 9 3.81 8.90 -1.01
C GLN A 9 3.92 9.21 0.48
N LEU A 10 5.15 9.16 0.99
CA LEU A 10 5.60 9.74 2.25
C LEU A 10 6.35 11.06 1.96
N LYS A 11 6.86 11.74 2.99
CA LYS A 11 7.69 12.93 2.82
C LYS A 11 9.00 12.61 2.08
N ASP A 12 9.62 13.64 1.50
CA ASP A 12 10.98 13.61 0.94
C ASP A 12 11.21 12.58 -0.19
N ASN A 13 10.24 12.43 -1.10
CA ASN A 13 10.32 11.56 -2.29
C ASN A 13 10.42 10.06 -1.97
N TYR A 14 9.84 9.63 -0.86
CA TYR A 14 9.66 8.22 -0.54
C TYR A 14 8.25 7.75 -0.90
N CYS A 15 8.16 6.57 -1.49
CA CYS A 15 6.92 5.92 -1.87
C CYS A 15 6.85 4.53 -1.25
N LEU A 16 5.63 4.06 -1.01
CA LEU A 16 5.39 2.65 -0.74
C LEU A 16 5.50 1.88 -2.08
N GLU A 17 6.48 0.98 -2.17
CA GLU A 17 6.85 0.29 -3.41
C GLU A 17 6.78 -1.23 -3.22
N GLU A 18 6.06 -1.90 -4.13
CA GLU A 18 5.98 -3.35 -4.26
C GLU A 18 7.16 -3.90 -5.06
N HIS A 19 7.83 -4.90 -4.48
CA HIS A 19 8.91 -5.64 -5.10
C HIS A 19 8.68 -7.15 -4.95
N ALA A 20 9.57 -7.96 -5.53
CA ALA A 20 9.46 -9.42 -5.48
C ALA A 20 9.49 -9.92 -4.03
N GLY A 21 8.31 -10.26 -3.49
CA GLY A 21 8.16 -10.84 -2.16
C GLY A 21 7.64 -9.89 -1.07
N GLY A 22 7.37 -8.62 -1.36
CA GLY A 22 6.93 -7.70 -0.32
C GLY A 22 6.66 -6.27 -0.77
N VAL A 23 6.53 -5.40 0.24
CA VAL A 23 6.27 -3.97 0.07
C VAL A 23 7.08 -3.21 1.12
N ASP A 24 7.82 -2.21 0.67
CA ASP A 24 8.68 -1.39 1.53
C ASP A 24 8.60 0.08 1.13
N VAL A 25 9.04 0.97 2.02
CA VAL A 25 9.21 2.40 1.72
C VAL A 25 10.57 2.61 1.07
N ARG A 26 10.60 3.15 -0.15
CA ARG A 26 11.82 3.43 -0.93
C ARG A 26 11.68 4.72 -1.72
N THR A 27 12.77 5.20 -2.32
CA THR A 27 12.70 6.33 -3.25
C THR A 27 11.65 6.05 -4.33
N CYS A 28 10.79 7.02 -4.61
CA CYS A 28 9.75 6.89 -5.62
C CYS A 28 10.38 6.57 -6.98
N SER A 29 10.08 5.38 -7.48
CA SER A 29 10.56 4.87 -8.77
C SER A 29 9.45 4.81 -9.82
N GLY A 30 8.19 4.87 -9.38
CA GLY A 30 7.02 4.67 -10.22
C GLY A 30 6.75 3.20 -10.55
N ALA A 31 7.43 2.27 -9.88
CA ALA A 31 7.26 0.84 -10.12
C ALA A 31 5.95 0.27 -9.52
N SER A 32 5.28 1.04 -8.68
CA SER A 32 4.06 0.64 -7.97
C SER A 32 2.98 1.69 -8.09
N ALA A 33 1.78 1.20 -8.39
CA ALA A 33 0.55 1.97 -8.34
C ALA A 33 -0.43 1.29 -7.39
N TRP A 34 -1.14 2.10 -6.61
CA TRP A 34 -2.06 1.68 -5.58
C TRP A 34 -3.44 2.23 -5.87
N THR A 35 -4.47 1.44 -5.56
CA THR A 35 -5.86 1.84 -5.74
C THR A 35 -6.61 1.60 -4.44
N ARG A 36 -7.34 2.62 -4.01
CA ARG A 36 -8.25 2.51 -2.87
C ARG A 36 -9.60 1.98 -3.33
N SER A 37 -10.08 0.93 -2.68
CA SER A 37 -11.42 0.37 -2.89
C SER A 37 -12.12 0.26 -1.52
N GLY A 38 -12.97 1.25 -1.21
CA GLY A 38 -13.49 1.43 0.15
C GLY A 38 -12.36 1.65 1.14
N ASP A 39 -12.24 0.76 2.13
CA ASP A 39 -11.18 0.80 3.13
C ASP A 39 -9.96 -0.06 2.75
N ALA A 40 -9.99 -0.76 1.62
CA ALA A 40 -8.87 -1.54 1.15
C ALA A 40 -7.91 -0.70 0.30
N ILE A 41 -6.62 -0.98 0.43
CA ILE A 41 -5.57 -0.48 -0.47
C ILE A 41 -5.04 -1.69 -1.26
N ARG A 42 -5.18 -1.64 -2.58
CA ARG A 42 -4.83 -2.72 -3.49
C ARG A 42 -3.68 -2.31 -4.40
N SER A 43 -2.72 -3.20 -4.60
CA SER A 43 -1.71 -3.03 -5.64
C SER A 43 -2.34 -3.19 -7.02
N ALA A 44 -2.09 -2.25 -7.92
CA ALA A 44 -2.45 -2.37 -9.33
C ALA A 44 -1.55 -3.39 -10.07
N LYS A 45 -0.37 -3.70 -9.52
CA LYS A 45 0.62 -4.60 -10.12
C LYS A 45 0.29 -6.07 -9.86
N SER A 46 0.10 -6.46 -8.60
CA SER A 46 -0.22 -7.85 -8.22
C SER A 46 -1.70 -8.10 -7.96
N GLY A 47 -2.49 -7.04 -7.77
CA GLY A 47 -3.88 -7.18 -7.33
C GLY A 47 -4.04 -7.62 -5.87
N LEU A 48 -2.95 -7.68 -5.10
CA LEU A 48 -2.97 -8.02 -3.67
C LEU A 48 -3.31 -6.80 -2.81
N CYS A 49 -3.78 -7.05 -1.58
CA CYS A 49 -4.15 -6.01 -0.63
C CYS A 49 -3.04 -5.78 0.41
N LEU A 50 -2.80 -4.50 0.72
CA LEU A 50 -1.91 -4.09 1.80
C LEU A 50 -2.46 -4.58 3.15
N SER A 51 -1.67 -5.35 3.88
CA SER A 51 -2.11 -6.13 5.03
C SER A 51 -1.20 -5.92 6.24
N ALA A 52 -1.77 -5.50 7.37
CA ALA A 52 -1.10 -5.39 8.67
C ALA A 52 -1.49 -6.58 9.56
N ASN A 53 -0.79 -7.71 9.42
CA ASN A 53 -1.23 -8.98 10.03
C ASN A 53 -0.88 -9.11 11.51
N ARG A 54 0.23 -8.51 11.96
CA ARG A 54 0.70 -8.60 13.35
C ARG A 54 1.38 -7.30 13.75
N SER A 55 1.16 -6.88 15.00
CA SER A 55 1.87 -5.75 15.59
C SER A 55 3.37 -6.02 15.64
N GLY A 56 4.18 -5.02 15.27
CA GLY A 56 5.64 -5.14 15.21
C GLY A 56 6.18 -5.80 13.94
N GLN A 57 5.31 -6.29 13.05
CA GLN A 57 5.69 -6.79 11.74
C GLN A 57 5.48 -5.72 10.67
N SER A 58 6.35 -5.69 9.65
CA SER A 58 6.11 -4.91 8.43
C SER A 58 4.79 -5.30 7.77
N VAL A 59 4.18 -4.32 7.09
CA VAL A 59 3.04 -4.57 6.22
C VAL A 59 3.44 -5.51 5.08
N SER A 60 2.48 -6.28 4.60
CA SER A 60 2.69 -7.29 3.56
C SER A 60 1.58 -7.23 2.52
N LEU A 61 1.78 -7.93 1.41
CA LEU A 61 0.79 -8.08 0.36
C LEU A 61 0.19 -9.47 0.42
N LEU A 62 -1.11 -9.54 0.68
CA LEU A 62 -1.85 -10.79 0.77
C LEU A 62 -3.10 -10.74 -0.09
N GLN A 63 -3.70 -11.91 -0.33
CA GLN A 63 -4.97 -12.01 -1.00
C GLN A 63 -6.03 -11.15 -0.28
N CYS A 64 -6.79 -10.39 -1.06
CA CYS A 64 -7.84 -9.54 -0.52
C CYS A 64 -8.94 -10.40 0.10
N SER A 65 -9.19 -10.19 1.38
CA SER A 65 -10.16 -10.95 2.20
C SER A 65 -11.20 -10.05 2.86
N GLY A 66 -10.98 -8.74 2.91
CA GLY A 66 -11.85 -7.79 3.62
C GLY A 66 -11.73 -7.84 5.15
N SER A 67 -10.72 -8.57 5.66
CA SER A 67 -10.37 -8.64 7.07
C SER A 67 -10.07 -7.26 7.65
N ALA A 68 -10.19 -7.13 8.97
CA ALA A 68 -9.81 -5.90 9.66
C ALA A 68 -8.34 -5.53 9.45
N SER A 69 -7.45 -6.52 9.25
CA SER A 69 -6.03 -6.29 8.94
C SER A 69 -5.76 -5.65 7.58
N GLN A 70 -6.77 -5.54 6.72
CA GLN A 70 -6.69 -4.94 5.38
C GLN A 70 -7.49 -3.64 5.26
N ARG A 71 -7.99 -3.09 6.37
CA ARG A 71 -8.75 -1.84 6.40
C ARG A 71 -7.86 -0.67 6.81
N TRP A 72 -7.81 0.35 5.97
CA TRP A 72 -6.95 1.51 6.10
C TRP A 72 -7.79 2.79 6.14
N SER A 73 -7.62 3.56 7.19
CA SER A 73 -8.14 4.92 7.28
C SER A 73 -7.05 5.90 6.88
N LEU A 74 -7.22 6.54 5.72
CA LEU A 74 -6.32 7.61 5.28
C LEU A 74 -6.80 8.95 5.86
N PRO A 75 -5.89 9.85 6.28
CA PRO A 75 -6.26 11.20 6.71
C PRO A 75 -7.09 11.91 5.62
N PRO A 76 -8.08 12.72 6.02
CA PRO A 76 -8.65 13.70 5.09
C PRO A 76 -7.54 14.64 4.61
N TYR A 77 -7.68 15.09 3.36
CA TYR A 77 -6.67 15.80 2.54
C TYR A 77 -5.76 16.77 3.30
#